data_AF-A0A8J7KL25-F1
#
_entry.id   AF-A0A8J7KL25-F1
#
_cell.length_a   1.000
_cell.length_b   1.000
_cell.length_c   1.000
_cell.angle_alpha   90.00
_cell.angle_beta   90.00
_cell.angle_gamma   90.00
#
_symmetry.space_group_name_H-M   'P 1'
#
loop_
_entity.id
_entity.type
_entity.pdbx_description
1 polymer ?
#
loop_
_entity_poly.entity_id
_entity_poly.type
_entity_poly.pdbx_seq_one_letter_code
_entity_poly.pdbx_strand_id
1 'polypeptide(L)'
;MRKLWFSMLVSLLFVLAACNSEVESAPNEQGTLTADLVPELVQTYGLGEGDVLQKAELENGTIHLDVSLAPFGNLSQETLAQTFYSSMSEVFLTYSEGWERFSVHFEELNHTIMLHYAEHMTDSLGKRTFPMTRIEDKMKERS
;
A
#
# COMPACT_ATOMS: atom_id res chain seq x y z
N MET A 1 -71.06 -28.92 2.27
CA MET A 1 -70.22 -30.01 1.72
C MET A 1 -68.84 -29.43 1.43
N ARG A 2 -67.80 -30.01 2.05
CA ARG A 2 -66.38 -29.68 1.89
C ARG A 2 -65.87 -30.19 0.54
N LYS A 3 -64.98 -29.44 -0.12
CA LYS A 3 -63.85 -30.02 -0.86
C LYS A 3 -62.59 -29.19 -0.62
N LEU A 4 -61.84 -29.68 0.37
CA LEU A 4 -60.41 -29.46 0.57
C LEU A 4 -59.66 -30.11 -0.59
N TRP A 5 -58.71 -29.41 -1.21
CA TRP A 5 -57.57 -30.03 -1.86
C TRP A 5 -56.31 -29.39 -1.31
N PHE A 6 -55.75 -30.08 -0.32
CA PHE A 6 -54.38 -29.95 0.13
C PHE A 6 -53.43 -30.21 -1.05
N SER A 7 -52.37 -29.41 -1.18
CA SER A 7 -51.14 -29.89 -1.79
C SER A 7 -50.00 -29.62 -0.81
N MET A 8 -49.35 -30.72 -0.43
CA MET A 8 -48.14 -30.86 0.39
C MET A 8 -47.04 -29.89 -0.06
N LEU A 9 -46.30 -29.22 0.83
CA LEU A 9 -45.25 -29.75 1.74
C LEU A 9 -44.05 -30.36 0.99
N VAL A 10 -42.84 -30.14 1.55
CA VAL A 10 -41.48 -30.56 1.13
C VAL A 10 -40.70 -29.40 0.45
N SER A 11 -39.56 -28.91 0.91
CA SER A 11 -38.76 -29.19 2.10
C SER A 11 -37.78 -28.04 2.33
N LEU A 12 -37.59 -27.71 3.61
CA LEU A 12 -36.41 -27.08 4.19
C LEU A 12 -35.20 -28.03 4.03
N LEU A 13 -34.07 -27.61 3.43
CA LEU A 13 -32.73 -28.11 3.78
C LEU A 13 -31.59 -27.24 3.17
N PHE A 14 -30.83 -26.58 4.05
CA PHE A 14 -29.36 -26.50 4.14
C PHE A 14 -28.52 -26.46 2.83
N VAL A 15 -27.84 -25.35 2.50
CA VAL A 15 -26.50 -24.88 2.97
C VAL A 15 -25.37 -25.19 1.94
N LEU A 16 -24.45 -24.22 1.82
CA LEU A 16 -23.08 -24.28 1.25
C LEU A 16 -22.92 -24.48 -0.25
N ALA A 17 -22.40 -23.46 -0.93
CA ALA A 17 -20.98 -23.37 -1.28
C ALA A 17 -20.77 -22.41 -2.46
N ALA A 18 -19.77 -21.55 -2.30
CA ALA A 18 -19.26 -20.62 -3.29
C ALA A 18 -19.03 -21.26 -4.67
N CYS A 19 -19.56 -20.62 -5.71
CA CYS A 19 -18.89 -20.58 -7.00
C CYS A 19 -18.21 -19.20 -7.09
N ASN A 20 -17.04 -19.12 -6.46
CA ASN A 20 -16.07 -18.05 -6.66
C ASN A 20 -15.47 -18.25 -8.05
N SER A 21 -16.04 -17.60 -9.06
CA SER A 21 -15.26 -17.26 -10.24
C SER A 21 -14.62 -15.91 -9.94
N GLU A 22 -13.45 -15.98 -9.29
CA GLU A 22 -12.47 -14.89 -9.26
C GLU A 22 -12.15 -14.54 -10.71
N VAL A 23 -12.89 -13.57 -11.24
CA VAL A 23 -12.37 -12.68 -12.25
C VAL A 23 -11.33 -11.85 -11.51
N GLU A 24 -10.07 -12.28 -11.63
CA GLU A 24 -8.88 -11.52 -11.29
C GLU A 24 -9.05 -10.11 -11.87
N SER A 25 -9.44 -9.20 -10.99
CA SER A 25 -9.72 -7.82 -11.35
C SER A 25 -8.38 -7.09 -11.34
N ALA A 26 -8.04 -6.49 -12.47
CA ALA A 26 -6.98 -5.49 -12.61
C ALA A 26 -7.01 -4.49 -11.43
N PRO A 27 -5.87 -3.90 -11.02
CA PRO A 27 -5.66 -3.37 -9.68
C PRO A 27 -6.78 -2.40 -9.29
N ASN A 28 -7.55 -2.79 -8.28
CA ASN A 28 -8.57 -1.95 -7.68
C ASN A 28 -7.91 -0.67 -7.18
N GLU A 29 -8.20 0.46 -7.83
CA GLU A 29 -7.87 1.77 -7.28
C GLU A 29 -8.62 1.92 -5.95
N GLN A 30 -7.86 2.10 -4.87
CA GLN A 30 -8.39 2.21 -3.52
C GLN A 30 -8.85 3.63 -3.24
N GLY A 31 -9.59 4.28 -4.15
CA GLY A 31 -10.17 5.61 -3.91
C GLY A 31 -9.17 6.67 -3.40
N THR A 32 -9.65 7.54 -2.50
CA THR A 32 -8.90 8.66 -1.92
C THR A 32 -8.12 8.23 -0.66
N LEU A 33 -6.81 8.48 -0.62
CA LEU A 33 -6.00 8.32 0.58
C LEU A 33 -6.36 9.41 1.61
N THR A 34 -6.53 9.02 2.86
CA THR A 34 -6.84 9.94 3.96
C THR A 34 -5.73 9.90 5.02
N ALA A 35 -5.63 10.98 5.82
CA ALA A 35 -4.57 11.10 6.83
C ALA A 35 -4.59 9.97 7.86
N ASP A 36 -5.77 9.50 8.25
CA ASP A 36 -5.93 8.43 9.23
C ASP A 36 -5.43 7.07 8.72
N LEU A 37 -5.46 6.85 7.40
CA LEU A 37 -5.00 5.59 6.79
C LEU A 37 -3.48 5.51 6.63
N VAL A 38 -2.78 6.63 6.48
CA VAL A 38 -1.31 6.64 6.29
C VAL A 38 -0.58 5.87 7.41
N PRO A 39 -0.76 6.17 8.71
CA PRO A 39 -0.06 5.44 9.75
C PRO A 39 -0.46 3.96 9.81
N GLU A 40 -1.72 3.61 9.51
CA GLU A 40 -2.19 2.21 9.48
C GLU A 40 -1.50 1.41 8.37
N LEU A 41 -1.41 1.99 7.16
CA LEU A 41 -0.77 1.36 6.01
C LEU A 41 0.72 1.13 6.25
N VAL A 42 1.43 2.11 6.82
CA VAL A 42 2.86 1.98 7.13
C VAL A 42 3.10 0.90 8.18
N GLN A 43 2.29 0.86 9.25
CA GLN A 43 2.42 -0.16 10.28
C GLN A 43 2.10 -1.57 9.76
N THR A 44 1.17 -1.69 8.82
CA THR A 44 0.73 -2.99 8.29
C THR A 44 1.69 -3.54 7.22
N TYR A 45 2.23 -2.66 6.37
CA TYR A 45 2.95 -3.09 5.16
C TYR A 45 4.39 -2.59 5.07
N GLY A 46 4.77 -1.59 5.84
CA GLY A 46 6.07 -0.91 5.71
C GLY A 46 7.13 -1.34 6.72
N LEU A 47 6.74 -1.62 7.95
CA LEU A 47 7.69 -1.82 9.07
C LEU A 47 7.93 -3.31 9.35
N GLY A 48 9.19 -3.67 9.54
CA GLY A 48 9.65 -4.96 10.03
C GLY A 48 9.97 -4.98 11.52
N GLU A 49 10.53 -6.09 11.98
CA GLU A 49 10.97 -6.25 13.37
C GLU A 49 12.11 -5.27 13.70
N GLY A 50 11.88 -4.41 14.69
CA GLY A 50 12.87 -3.43 15.17
C GLY A 50 12.85 -2.08 14.45
N ASP A 51 12.12 -1.97 13.34
CA ASP A 51 11.90 -0.69 12.68
C ASP A 51 11.03 0.23 13.56
N VAL A 52 11.25 1.54 13.45
CA VAL A 52 10.51 2.53 14.22
C VAL A 52 9.95 3.60 13.29
N LEU A 53 8.65 3.85 13.40
CA LEU A 53 7.96 4.96 12.75
C LEU A 53 7.84 6.11 13.74
N GLN A 54 8.62 7.19 13.54
CA GLN A 54 8.54 8.38 14.39
C GLN A 54 7.38 9.28 13.97
N LYS A 55 7.08 9.31 12.65
CA LYS A 55 6.05 10.19 12.09
C LYS A 55 5.40 9.56 10.86
N ALA A 56 4.08 9.71 10.76
CA ALA A 56 3.30 9.38 9.57
C ALA A 56 2.09 10.33 9.47
N GLU A 57 2.06 11.17 8.45
CA GLU A 57 0.95 12.11 8.23
C GLU A 57 0.71 12.36 6.73
N LEU A 58 -0.48 12.87 6.42
CA LEU A 58 -0.83 13.41 5.11
C LEU A 58 -1.21 14.88 5.30
N GLU A 59 -0.35 15.78 4.86
CA GLU A 59 -0.58 17.23 4.95
C GLU A 59 -0.41 17.89 3.58
N ASN A 60 -1.39 18.69 3.17
CA ASN A 60 -1.36 19.43 1.90
C ASN A 60 -1.01 18.53 0.68
N GLY A 61 -1.56 17.32 0.65
CA GLY A 61 -1.29 16.34 -0.40
C GLY A 61 0.11 15.70 -0.33
N THR A 62 0.87 15.89 0.74
CA THR A 62 2.17 15.22 0.91
C THR A 62 2.08 14.20 2.03
N ILE A 63 2.40 12.95 1.69
CA ILE A 63 2.62 11.89 2.67
C ILE A 63 4.03 12.12 3.24
N HIS A 64 4.12 12.36 4.54
CA HIS A 64 5.38 12.52 5.26
C HIS A 64 5.59 11.36 6.22
N LEU A 65 6.65 10.60 6.00
CA LEU A 65 7.12 9.56 6.91
C LEU A 65 8.48 9.94 7.49
N ASP A 66 8.67 9.66 8.76
CA ASP A 66 9.96 9.66 9.45
C ASP A 66 10.16 8.27 10.03
N VAL A 67 11.21 7.58 9.54
CA VAL A 67 11.46 6.17 9.85
C VAL A 67 12.92 5.93 10.23
N SER A 68 13.09 5.00 11.16
CA SER A 68 14.37 4.38 11.52
C SER A 68 14.29 2.90 11.16
N LEU A 69 15.19 2.45 10.29
CA LEU A 69 15.23 1.09 9.79
C LEU A 69 16.29 0.27 10.52
N ALA A 70 15.85 -0.81 11.17
CA ALA A 70 16.73 -1.71 11.88
C ALA A 70 17.67 -2.42 10.88
N PRO A 71 18.93 -2.68 11.26
CA PRO A 71 19.83 -3.47 10.44
C PRO A 71 19.25 -4.86 10.14
N PHE A 72 19.26 -5.25 8.87
CA PHE A 72 18.78 -6.55 8.44
C PHE A 72 19.84 -7.32 7.65
N GLY A 73 20.36 -8.38 8.27
CA GLY A 73 21.40 -9.23 7.67
C GLY A 73 22.64 -8.43 7.29
N ASN A 74 23.07 -8.57 6.03
CA ASN A 74 24.22 -7.86 5.47
C ASN A 74 23.81 -6.71 4.51
N LEU A 75 22.54 -6.29 4.53
CA LEU A 75 22.08 -5.20 3.68
C LEU A 75 22.61 -3.86 4.20
N SER A 76 23.00 -2.97 3.28
CA SER A 76 23.33 -1.60 3.65
C SER A 76 22.07 -0.83 4.01
N GLN A 77 22.22 0.22 4.81
CA GLN A 77 21.10 1.12 5.14
C GLN A 77 20.50 1.78 3.90
N GLU A 78 21.31 2.06 2.87
CA GLU A 78 20.82 2.58 1.59
C GLU A 78 19.91 1.57 0.87
N THR A 79 20.27 0.28 0.85
CA THR A 79 19.43 -0.77 0.24
C THR A 79 18.13 -0.96 1.02
N LEU A 80 18.17 -0.90 2.35
CA LEU A 80 16.98 -0.96 3.20
C LEU A 80 16.04 0.21 2.90
N ALA A 81 16.57 1.43 2.88
CA ALA A 81 15.80 2.63 2.59
C ALA A 81 15.19 2.63 1.18
N GLN A 82 15.93 2.19 0.15
CA GLN A 82 15.41 2.02 -1.22
C GLN A 82 14.27 1.00 -1.26
N THR A 83 14.44 -0.13 -0.57
CA THR A 83 13.42 -1.19 -0.50
C THR A 83 12.16 -0.69 0.19
N PHE A 84 12.31 -0.09 1.38
CA PHE A 84 11.20 0.52 2.13
C PHE A 84 10.45 1.54 1.27
N TYR A 85 11.18 2.46 0.65
CA TYR A 85 10.57 3.49 -0.18
C TYR A 85 9.80 2.88 -1.34
N SER A 86 10.40 1.93 -2.07
CA SER A 86 9.75 1.25 -3.20
C SER A 86 8.48 0.52 -2.77
N SER A 87 8.56 -0.29 -1.71
CA SER A 87 7.41 -1.05 -1.22
C SER A 87 6.27 -0.16 -0.74
N MET A 88 6.58 0.90 0.03
CA MET A 88 5.54 1.83 0.48
C MET A 88 4.95 2.65 -0.67
N SER A 89 5.75 2.97 -1.69
CA SER A 89 5.24 3.64 -2.88
C SER A 89 4.21 2.79 -3.60
N GLU A 90 4.44 1.49 -3.75
CA GLU A 90 3.46 0.57 -4.35
C GLU A 90 2.15 0.53 -3.56
N VAL A 91 2.23 0.57 -2.22
CA VAL A 91 1.06 0.63 -1.33
C VAL A 91 0.30 1.95 -1.52
N PHE A 92 0.97 3.10 -1.54
CA PHE A 92 0.27 4.38 -1.68
C PHE A 92 -0.24 4.63 -3.10
N LEU A 93 0.43 4.11 -4.13
CA LEU A 93 0.02 4.23 -5.53
C LEU A 93 -1.24 3.42 -5.87
N THR A 94 -1.73 2.56 -4.97
CA THR A 94 -3.08 1.99 -5.12
C THR A 94 -4.17 3.04 -4.94
N TYR A 95 -3.90 4.13 -4.22
CA TYR A 95 -4.79 5.28 -4.02
C TYR A 95 -4.49 6.36 -5.07
N SER A 96 -5.46 6.69 -5.92
CA SER A 96 -5.28 7.63 -7.03
C SER A 96 -5.59 9.09 -6.66
N GLU A 97 -6.18 9.33 -5.48
CA GLU A 97 -6.55 10.66 -4.99
C GLU A 97 -6.06 10.91 -3.55
N GLY A 98 -6.09 12.18 -3.12
CA GLY A 98 -5.79 12.58 -1.74
C GLY A 98 -4.32 12.92 -1.48
N TRP A 99 -3.43 12.61 -2.41
CA TRP A 99 -2.00 12.92 -2.30
C TRP A 99 -1.35 13.21 -3.65
N GLU A 100 -0.21 13.90 -3.60
CA GLU A 100 0.58 14.41 -4.72
C GLU A 100 2.07 14.09 -4.56
N ARG A 101 2.57 13.98 -3.32
CA ARG A 101 3.98 13.73 -3.03
C ARG A 101 4.12 12.67 -1.95
N PHE A 102 5.14 11.84 -2.08
CA PHE A 102 5.56 10.90 -1.05
C PHE A 102 6.95 11.30 -0.59
N SER A 103 7.11 11.55 0.71
CA SER A 103 8.34 11.99 1.35
C SER A 103 8.67 11.07 2.50
N VAL A 104 9.89 10.53 2.52
CA VAL A 104 10.39 9.68 3.61
C VAL A 104 11.74 10.20 4.07
N HIS A 105 11.81 10.59 5.34
CA HIS A 105 13.06 10.81 6.05
C HIS A 105 13.54 9.49 6.66
N PHE A 106 14.81 9.16 6.43
CA PHE A 106 15.49 8.00 6.99
C PHE A 106 16.52 8.45 8.01
N GLU A 107 16.30 8.13 9.28
CA GLU A 107 17.12 8.57 10.40
C GLU A 107 18.58 8.12 10.25
N GLU A 108 18.83 6.85 9.89
CA GLU A 108 20.19 6.29 9.77
C GLU A 108 21.03 6.94 8.67
N LEU A 109 20.35 7.53 7.69
CA LEU A 109 20.98 8.19 6.55
C LEU A 109 20.98 9.71 6.69
N ASN A 110 20.22 10.26 7.67
CA ASN A 110 19.90 11.68 7.78
C ASN A 110 19.54 12.28 6.41
N HIS A 111 18.65 11.59 5.69
CA HIS A 111 18.32 11.91 4.30
C HIS A 111 16.83 11.77 4.05
N THR A 112 16.31 12.66 3.20
CA THR A 112 14.91 12.62 2.77
C THR A 112 14.84 12.31 1.28
N ILE A 113 14.08 11.27 0.93
CA ILE A 113 13.66 11.03 -0.44
C ILE A 113 12.26 11.59 -0.61
N MET A 114 12.04 12.35 -1.68
CA MET A 114 10.71 12.82 -2.05
C MET A 114 10.51 12.69 -3.55
N LEU A 115 9.39 12.06 -3.94
CA LEU A 115 8.94 11.96 -5.32
C LEU A 115 7.50 12.44 -5.45
N HIS A 116 7.19 13.00 -6.61
CA HIS A 116 5.84 13.42 -6.97
C HIS A 116 5.06 12.24 -7.58
N TYR A 117 3.76 12.14 -7.29
CA TYR A 117 2.85 11.12 -7.83
C TYR A 117 2.99 11.00 -9.35
N ALA A 118 3.07 12.13 -10.06
CA ALA A 118 3.24 12.20 -11.52
C ALA A 118 4.53 11.55 -12.06
N GLU A 119 5.52 11.25 -11.20
CA GLU A 119 6.75 10.55 -11.58
C GLU A 119 6.59 9.03 -11.58
N HIS A 120 5.42 8.50 -11.21
CA HIS A 120 5.16 7.06 -11.32
C HIS A 120 5.17 6.61 -12.78
N MET A 121 5.47 5.34 -12.97
CA MET A 121 5.28 4.63 -14.22
C MET A 121 4.37 3.44 -13.99
N THR A 122 3.83 2.89 -15.07
CA THR A 122 3.16 1.60 -15.07
C THR A 122 4.16 0.54 -15.52
N ASP A 123 4.35 -0.50 -14.72
CA ASP A 123 5.25 -1.61 -15.03
C ASP A 123 4.64 -2.58 -16.07
N SER A 124 5.38 -3.63 -16.44
CA SER A 124 4.92 -4.64 -17.40
C SER A 124 3.71 -5.45 -16.94
N LEU A 125 3.37 -5.39 -15.64
CA LEU A 125 2.22 -6.06 -15.04
C LEU A 125 1.02 -5.12 -14.86
N GLY A 126 1.12 -3.88 -15.32
CA GLY A 126 0.05 -2.88 -15.17
C GLY A 126 0.01 -2.23 -13.79
N LYS A 127 1.03 -2.42 -12.94
CA LYS A 127 1.09 -1.82 -11.60
C LYS A 127 1.78 -0.47 -11.63
N ARG A 128 1.25 0.49 -10.87
CA ARG A 128 1.90 1.78 -10.66
C ARG A 128 3.08 1.61 -9.70
N THR A 129 4.23 2.14 -10.07
CA THR A 129 5.46 2.11 -9.26
C THR A 129 6.30 3.35 -9.54
N PHE A 130 7.16 3.75 -8.61
CA PHE A 130 8.22 4.70 -8.92
C PHE A 130 9.40 3.96 -9.54
N PRO A 131 10.04 4.49 -10.60
CA PRO A 131 11.21 3.86 -11.17
C PRO A 131 12.32 3.73 -10.12
N MET A 132 12.87 2.53 -9.92
CA MET A 132 13.96 2.32 -8.94
C MET A 132 15.15 3.24 -9.21
N THR A 133 15.46 3.50 -10.48
CA THR A 133 16.52 4.46 -10.88
C THR A 133 16.28 5.87 -10.31
N ARG A 134 15.02 6.32 -10.22
CA ARG A 134 14.69 7.62 -9.60
C ARG A 134 14.93 7.62 -8.11
N ILE A 135 14.57 6.54 -7.42
CA ILE A 135 14.81 6.38 -5.98
C ILE A 135 16.32 6.37 -5.70
N GLU A 136 17.08 5.61 -6.49
CA GLU A 136 18.55 5.56 -6.41
C GLU A 136 19.20 6.92 -6.66
N ASP A 137 18.73 7.67 -7.66
CA ASP A 137 19.23 9.01 -7.95
C ASP A 137 18.98 9.94 -6.76
N LYS A 138 17.77 9.92 -6.19
CA LYS A 138 17.44 10.68 -4.97
C LYS A 138 18.31 10.29 -3.78
N MET A 139 18.69 9.02 -3.64
CA MET A 139 19.58 8.57 -2.57
C MET A 139 21.01 9.14 -2.73
N LYS A 140 21.47 9.36 -3.96
CA LYS A 140 22.81 9.90 -4.26
C LYS A 140 22.90 11.43 -4.13
N GLU A 141 21.77 12.14 -4.11
CA GLU A 141 21.69 13.61 -3.95
C GLU A 141 22.11 14.11 -2.54
N ARG A 142 22.54 13.22 -1.63
CA ARG A 142 22.89 13.46 -0.22
C ARG A 142 24.18 14.29 0.00
N SER A 143 24.54 15.15 -0.95
CA SER A 143 25.81 15.91 -1.03
C SER A 143 26.00 16.95 0.06
#